data_AF-A0A2I1PDA8-F1
#
_entry.id   AF-A0A2I1PDA8-F1
#
_cell.length_a   1.000
_cell.length_b   1.000
_cell.length_c   1.000
_cell.angle_alpha   90.00
_cell.angle_beta   90.00
_cell.angle_gamma   90.00
#
_symmetry.space_group_name_H-M   'P 1'
#
loop_
_entity.id
_entity.type
_entity.pdbx_description
1 polymer ?
#
loop_
_entity_poly.entity_id
_entity_poly.type
_entity_poly.pdbx_seq_one_letter_code
_entity_poly.pdbx_strand_id
1 'polypeptide(L)' 'MAAMKPRTGDGPLEMTKEGRGIVLRMPLEGGGRLVVEMTPDEAKELGAVINDCVGA' A
#
# COMPACT_ATOMS: atom_id res chain seq x y z
N MET A 1 -24.44 -15.72 15.90
CA MET A 1 -23.70 -15.14 14.76
C MET A 1 -22.78 -14.06 15.29
N ALA A 2 -21.47 -14.26 15.25
CA ALA A 2 -20.53 -13.19 15.59
C ALA A 2 -20.41 -12.26 14.38
N ALA A 3 -20.86 -11.02 14.50
CA ALA A 3 -20.51 -9.96 13.58
C ALA A 3 -19.00 -9.70 13.74
N MET A 4 -18.18 -10.44 13.01
CA MET A 4 -16.77 -10.12 12.91
C MET A 4 -16.70 -8.74 12.27
N LYS A 5 -16.22 -7.75 13.04
CA LYS A 5 -15.91 -6.41 12.53
C LYS A 5 -15.12 -6.61 11.23
N PRO A 6 -15.52 -6.01 10.09
CA PRO A 6 -14.84 -6.23 8.83
C PRO A 6 -13.36 -5.98 9.07
N ARG A 7 -12.55 -7.06 8.98
CA ARG A 7 -11.12 -6.97 9.18
C ARG A 7 -10.67 -5.97 8.13
N THR A 8 -10.19 -4.82 8.56
CA THR A 8 -9.82 -3.71 7.68
C THR A 8 -8.54 -4.05 6.89
N GLY A 9 -8.36 -5.29 6.43
CA GLY A 9 -7.13 -5.84 5.86
C GLY A 9 -7.35 -6.89 4.77
N ASP A 10 -8.59 -7.16 4.35
CA ASP A 10 -8.91 -8.15 3.28
C ASP A 10 -8.90 -7.51 1.87
N GLY A 11 -8.04 -6.52 1.65
CA GLY A 11 -7.92 -5.82 0.37
C GLY A 11 -6.58 -6.10 -0.28
N PRO A 12 -6.48 -6.14 -1.62
CA PRO A 12 -5.19 -6.23 -2.31
C PRO A 12 -4.29 -5.05 -1.92
N LEU A 13 -3.01 -5.12 -2.28
CA LEU A 13 -2.14 -3.94 -2.24
C LEU A 13 -2.72 -2.88 -3.19
N GLU A 14 -2.93 -1.67 -2.69
CA GLU A 14 -3.52 -0.56 -3.45
C GLU A 14 -2.57 0.64 -3.45
N MET A 15 -2.32 1.24 -4.61
CA MET A 15 -1.55 2.48 -4.74
C MET A 15 -2.32 3.46 -5.62
N THR A 16 -2.71 4.60 -5.06
CA THR A 16 -3.63 5.55 -5.71
C THR A 16 -3.12 6.99 -5.59
N LYS A 17 -3.28 7.79 -6.64
CA LYS A 17 -3.01 9.23 -6.58
C LYS A 17 -4.19 9.96 -5.95
N GLU A 18 -3.98 10.56 -4.78
CA GLU A 18 -4.99 11.36 -4.09
C GLU A 18 -4.52 12.82 -4.00
N GLY A 19 -5.19 13.68 -4.76
CA GLY A 19 -4.82 15.09 -4.87
C GLY A 19 -3.41 15.28 -5.45
N ARG A 20 -2.48 15.76 -4.61
CA ARG A 20 -1.07 16.02 -4.98
C ARG A 20 -0.12 14.89 -4.55
N GLY A 21 -0.57 13.97 -3.70
CA GLY A 21 0.22 12.85 -3.18
C GLY A 21 -0.17 11.51 -3.80
N ILE A 22 0.66 10.51 -3.56
CA ILE A 22 0.40 9.11 -3.82
C ILE A 22 0.18 8.41 -2.48
N VAL A 23 -0.91 7.68 -2.36
CA VAL A 23 -1.27 6.91 -1.16
C VAL A 23 -1.11 5.43 -1.46
N LEU A 24 -0.21 4.77 -0.73
CA LEU A 24 -0.02 3.32 -0.72
C LEU A 24 -0.75 2.71 0.48
N ARG A 25 -1.56 1.69 0.24
CA ARG A 25 -2.30 0.93 1.25
C ARG A 25 -1.89 -0.54 1.14
N MET A 26 -1.26 -1.06 2.18
CA MET A 26 -0.78 -2.44 2.23
C MET A 26 -1.39 -3.20 3.41
N PRO A 27 -2.07 -4.34 3.18
CA PRO A 27 -2.49 -5.23 4.26
C PRO A 27 -1.27 -5.90 4.90
N LEU A 28 -1.29 -6.06 6.23
CA LEU A 28 -0.23 -6.74 6.98
C LEU A 28 -0.71 -8.11 7.46
N GLU A 29 0.16 -9.12 7.40
CA GLU A 29 -0.15 -10.52 7.79
C GLU A 29 -0.52 -10.68 9.27
N GLY A 30 -0.18 -9.70 10.12
CA GLY A 30 -0.59 -9.64 11.54
C GLY A 30 -1.91 -8.91 11.82
N GLY A 31 -2.60 -8.46 10.78
CA GLY A 31 -3.77 -7.58 10.88
C GLY A 31 -3.40 -6.10 10.90
N GLY A 32 -4.27 -5.29 10.30
CA GLY A 32 -4.06 -3.85 10.10
C GLY A 32 -3.72 -3.48 8.65
N ARG A 33 -3.69 -2.18 8.39
CA ARG A 33 -3.29 -1.58 7.11
C ARG A 33 -2.17 -0.59 7.36
N LEU A 34 -1.07 -0.74 6.65
CA LEU A 34 -0.09 0.32 6.52
C LEU A 34 -0.61 1.28 5.44
N VAL A 35 -0.72 2.56 5.78
CA VAL A 35 -1.07 3.63 4.85
C VAL A 35 0.10 4.60 4.82
N VAL A 36 0.67 4.81 3.64
CA VAL A 36 1.80 5.71 3.43
C VAL A 36 1.39 6.74 2.38
N GLU A 37 1.54 8.02 2.70
CA GLU A 37 1.45 9.11 1.72
C GLU A 37 2.85 9.55 1.33
N MET A 38 3.09 9.68 0.03
CA MET A 38 4.38 10.08 -0.53
C MET A 38 4.19 10.97 -1.76
N THR A 39 5.24 11.70 -2.12
CA THR A 39 5.26 12.51 -3.33
C THR A 39 5.37 11.64 -4.59
N PRO A 40 5.06 12.19 -5.78
CA PRO A 40 5.23 11.47 -7.04
C PRO A 40 6.66 11.01 -7.32
N ASP A 41 7.67 11.73 -6.82
CA ASP A 41 9.08 11.38 -7.05
C ASP A 41 9.52 10.23 -6.13
N GLU A 42 9.16 10.26 -4.85
CA GLU A 42 9.38 9.13 -3.92
C GLU A 42 8.70 7.84 -4.43
N ALA A 43 7.50 7.96 -5.01
CA ALA A 43 6.80 6.83 -5.61
C ALA A 43 7.56 6.21 -6.81
N LYS A 44 8.22 7.04 -7.64
CA LYS A 44 9.05 6.54 -8.76
C LYS A 44 10.30 5.83 -8.22
N GLU A 45 10.94 6.41 -7.22
CA GLU A 45 12.12 5.81 -6.58
C GLU A 45 11.77 4.44 -5.97
N LEU A 46 10.64 4.35 -5.25
CA LEU A 46 10.13 3.08 -4.73
C LEU A 46 9.92 2.05 -5.85
N GLY A 47 9.31 2.45 -6.96
CA GLY A 47 9.12 1.57 -8.12
C GLY A 47 10.44 1.06 -8.71
N ALA A 48 11.47 1.90 -8.78
CA ALA A 48 12.80 1.52 -9.27
C ALA A 48 13.47 0.50 -8.34
N VAL A 49 13.45 0.74 -7.03
CA VAL A 49 14.02 -0.16 -6.02
C VAL A 49 13.30 -1.51 -6.02
N ILE A 50 11.96 -1.52 -6.16
CA ILE A 50 11.19 -2.76 -6.26
C ILE A 50 11.59 -3.53 -7.51
N ASN A 51 11.68 -2.86 -8.68
CA ASN A 51 12.04 -3.50 -9.95
C ASN A 51 13.45 -4.11 -9.92
N ASP A 52 14.40 -3.43 -9.29
CA ASP A 52 15.76 -3.95 -9.04
C ASP A 52 15.74 -5.20 -8.14
N CYS A 53 14.97 -5.15 -7.04
CA CYS A 53 14.86 -6.25 -6.09
C CYS A 53 14.21 -7.52 -6.68
N VAL A 54 13.18 -7.37 -7.53
CA VAL A 54 12.51 -8.52 -8.16
C VAL A 54 13.28 -9.08 -9.36
N GLY A 55 14.39 -8.46 -9.76
CA GLY A 55 15.32 -8.96 -10.76
C GLY A 55 14.75 -8.96 -12.18
N ALA A 56 14.49 -7.78 -12.73
CA ALA A 56 14.25 -7.60 -14.17
C ALA A 56 15.50 -7.88 -15.01
#